data_AF-A0A1Z8VVP5-F1
#
_entry.id   AF-A0A1Z8VVP5-F1
#
_cell.length_a   1.000
_cell.length_b   1.000
_cell.length_c   1.000
_cell.angle_alpha   90.00
_cell.angle_beta   90.00
_cell.angle_gamma   90.00
#
_symmetry.space_group_name_H-M   'P 1'
#
loop_
_entity.id
_entity.type
_entity.pdbx_description
1 polymer ?
#
loop_
_entity_poly.entity_id
_entity_poly.type
_entity_poly.pdbx_seq_one_letter_code
_entity_poly.pdbx_strand_id
1 'polypeptide(L)'
;MKKKLDLYYKYYLTLHMNPKCRLLHFIGQWITILFTVFVLYNWYWFLIPLIPFVIYPFAWSGHYFFEKNKPAAFSNPIYAKLSDWLMFKDILLGRLKIW
;
A
#
# COMPACT_ATOMS: atom_id res chain seq x y z
N MET A 1 -5.22 -17.79 -11.24
CA MET A 1 -5.12 -16.37 -10.80
C MET A 1 -4.61 -16.22 -9.37
N LYS A 2 -5.26 -16.84 -8.37
CA LYS A 2 -4.87 -16.79 -6.93
C LYS A 2 -3.40 -17.17 -6.67
N LYS A 3 -2.95 -18.32 -7.22
CA LYS A 3 -1.55 -18.78 -7.09
C LYS A 3 -0.51 -17.74 -7.57
N LYS A 4 -0.80 -16.99 -8.64
CA LYS A 4 0.11 -15.96 -9.18
C LYS A 4 0.18 -14.74 -8.27
N LEU A 5 -0.95 -14.32 -7.69
CA LEU A 5 -1.00 -13.22 -6.73
C LEU A 5 -0.28 -13.60 -5.42
N ASP A 6 -0.44 -14.83 -4.93
CA ASP A 6 0.23 -15.28 -3.71
C ASP A 6 1.76 -15.29 -3.88
N LEU A 7 2.25 -15.77 -5.03
CA LEU A 7 3.68 -15.69 -5.39
C LEU A 7 4.16 -14.24 -5.50
N TYR A 8 3.38 -13.37 -6.15
CA TYR A 8 3.70 -11.96 -6.23
C TYR A 8 3.71 -11.28 -4.86
N TYR A 9 2.78 -11.64 -3.97
CA TYR A 9 2.71 -11.09 -2.63
C TYR A 9 3.94 -11.47 -1.80
N LYS A 10 4.41 -12.72 -1.90
CA LYS A 10 5.68 -13.13 -1.28
C LYS A 10 6.85 -12.28 -1.77
N TYR A 11 6.96 -12.08 -3.08
CA TYR A 11 7.96 -11.18 -3.66
C TYR A 11 7.78 -9.73 -3.17
N TYR A 12 6.54 -9.22 -3.14
CA TYR A 12 6.22 -7.88 -2.67
C TYR A 12 6.72 -7.65 -1.23
N LEU A 13 6.50 -8.61 -0.32
CA LEU A 13 6.99 -8.51 1.06
C LEU A 13 8.53 -8.43 1.14
N THR A 14 9.27 -9.08 0.22
CA THR A 14 10.74 -8.95 0.17
C THR A 14 11.22 -7.53 -0.20
N LEU A 15 10.35 -6.69 -0.77
CA LEU A 15 10.64 -5.29 -1.05
C LEU A 15 10.30 -4.35 0.13
N HIS A 16 9.73 -4.89 1.20
CA HIS A 16 9.25 -4.14 2.38
C HIS A 16 9.81 -4.76 3.67
N MET A 17 11.12 -5.00 3.72
CA MET A 17 11.79 -5.64 4.85
C MET A 17 11.98 -4.68 6.04
N ASN A 18 12.08 -3.38 5.78
CA ASN A 18 12.24 -2.35 6.79
C ASN A 18 10.91 -2.03 7.49
N PRO A 19 10.88 -2.06 8.85
CA PRO A 19 9.67 -1.76 9.62
C PRO A 19 9.10 -0.37 9.32
N LYS A 20 9.95 0.63 9.10
CA LYS A 20 9.51 2.00 8.79
C LYS A 20 8.85 2.11 7.42
N CYS A 21 9.30 1.32 6.44
CA CYS A 21 8.65 1.24 5.14
C CYS A 21 7.24 0.66 5.27
N ARG A 22 7.10 -0.49 5.95
CA ARG A 22 5.78 -1.09 6.24
C ARG A 22 4.87 -0.14 7.01
N LEU A 23 5.40 0.59 7.99
CA LEU A 23 4.65 1.58 8.76
C LEU A 23 4.11 2.70 7.87
N LEU A 24 4.92 3.25 6.96
CA LEU A 24 4.49 4.31 6.05
C LEU A 24 3.39 3.84 5.11
N HIS A 25 3.51 2.62 4.56
CA HIS A 25 2.41 2.01 3.79
C HIS A 25 1.13 1.86 4.62
N PHE A 26 1.26 1.37 5.86
CA PHE A 26 0.14 1.19 6.76
C PHE A 26 -0.58 2.51 7.08
N ILE A 27 0.17 3.57 7.39
CA ILE A 27 -0.37 4.92 7.61
C ILE A 27 -1.00 5.48 6.34
N GLY A 28 -0.32 5.35 5.21
CA GLY A 28 -0.84 5.83 3.92
C GLY A 28 -2.15 5.15 3.52
N GLN A 29 -2.33 3.88 3.89
CA GLN A 29 -3.58 3.17 3.65
C GLN A 29 -4.73 3.68 4.53
N TRP A 30 -4.48 3.96 5.80
CA TRP A 30 -5.44 4.64 6.67
C TRP A 30 -5.85 6.01 6.13
N ILE A 31 -4.89 6.81 5.67
CA ILE A 31 -5.15 8.12 5.08
C ILE A 31 -5.97 7.98 3.78
N THR A 32 -5.70 6.96 2.97
CA THR A 32 -6.50 6.65 1.79
C THR A 32 -7.95 6.30 2.16
N ILE A 33 -8.16 5.52 3.23
CA ILE A 33 -9.51 5.20 3.74
C ILE A 33 -10.21 6.47 4.24
N LEU A 34 -9.55 7.27 5.07
CA LEU A 34 -10.12 8.52 5.60
C LEU A 34 -10.48 9.50 4.48
N PHE A 35 -9.60 9.66 3.49
CA PHE A 35 -9.87 10.48 2.31
C PHE A 35 -11.05 9.95 1.50
N THR A 36 -11.15 8.62 1.33
CA THR A 36 -12.29 8.00 0.64
C THR A 36 -13.60 8.28 1.37
N VAL A 37 -13.64 8.10 2.70
CA VAL A 37 -14.83 8.42 3.52
C VAL A 37 -15.20 9.89 3.41
N PHE A 38 -14.22 10.79 3.46
CA PHE A 38 -14.42 12.23 3.28
C PHE A 38 -15.05 12.58 1.92
N VAL A 39 -14.53 11.99 0.84
CA VAL A 39 -15.05 12.19 -0.53
C VAL A 39 -16.50 11.72 -0.64
N LEU A 40 -16.80 10.53 -0.13
CA LEU A 40 -18.14 9.95 -0.19
C LEU A 40 -19.14 10.72 0.67
N TYR A 41 -18.76 11.10 1.89
CA TYR A 41 -19.62 11.83 2.82
C TYR A 41 -20.03 13.21 2.29
N ASN A 42 -19.11 13.91 1.62
CA ASN A 42 -19.34 15.26 1.07
C ASN A 42 -19.78 15.26 -0.40
N TRP A 43 -20.04 14.10 -1.01
CA TRP A 43 -20.46 13.98 -2.41
C TRP A 43 -19.47 14.60 -3.42
N TYR A 44 -18.18 14.60 -3.09
CA TYR A 44 -17.12 15.15 -3.96
C TYR A 44 -16.69 14.14 -5.03
N TRP A 45 -17.64 13.68 -5.84
CA TRP A 45 -17.42 12.61 -6.82
C TRP A 45 -16.27 12.88 -7.79
N PHE A 46 -16.02 14.15 -8.11
CA PHE A 46 -14.90 14.58 -8.95
C PHE A 46 -13.51 14.24 -8.37
N LEU A 47 -13.41 13.97 -7.06
CA LEU A 47 -12.17 13.55 -6.38
C LEU A 47 -11.95 12.04 -6.36
N ILE A 48 -12.92 11.20 -6.77
CA ILE A 48 -12.75 9.74 -6.81
C ILE A 48 -11.48 9.30 -7.57
N PRO A 49 -11.15 9.87 -8.74
CA PRO A 49 -9.95 9.47 -9.48
C PRO A 49 -8.65 9.68 -8.70
N LEU A 50 -8.63 10.55 -7.67
CA LEU A 50 -7.45 10.82 -6.86
C LEU A 50 -7.20 9.76 -5.78
N ILE A 51 -8.23 9.03 -5.34
CA ILE A 51 -8.15 8.03 -4.27
C ILE A 51 -6.96 7.05 -4.41
N PRO A 52 -6.71 6.40 -5.58
CA PRO A 52 -5.62 5.45 -5.69
C PRO A 52 -4.23 6.10 -5.54
N PHE A 53 -4.10 7.41 -5.71
CA PHE A 53 -2.83 8.14 -5.67
C PHE A 53 -2.47 8.65 -4.26
N VAL A 54 -3.44 8.75 -3.35
CA VAL A 54 -3.26 9.29 -1.98
C VAL A 54 -2.14 8.60 -1.21
N ILE A 55 -1.93 7.31 -1.44
CA ILE A 55 -0.92 6.54 -0.74
C ILE A 55 0.52 6.81 -1.21
N TYR A 56 0.72 7.26 -2.44
CA TYR A 56 2.04 7.33 -3.07
C TYR A 56 3.08 8.16 -2.31
N PRO A 57 2.78 9.36 -1.76
CA PRO A 57 3.77 10.09 -0.96
C PRO A 57 4.29 9.27 0.24
N PHE A 58 3.45 8.44 0.86
CA PHE A 58 3.85 7.59 1.99
C PHE A 58 4.66 6.38 1.51
N ALA A 59 4.10 5.64 0.55
CA ALA A 59 4.71 4.42 0.03
C ALA A 59 6.09 4.69 -0.58
N TRP A 60 6.20 5.72 -1.44
CA TRP A 60 7.46 6.04 -2.09
C TRP A 60 8.50 6.60 -1.13
N SER A 61 8.09 7.34 -0.09
CA SER A 61 9.01 7.76 0.98
C SER A 61 9.58 6.54 1.72
N GLY A 62 8.74 5.52 1.97
CA GLY A 62 9.16 4.23 2.52
C GLY A 62 10.29 3.59 1.71
N HIS A 63 10.05 3.47 0.41
CA HIS A 63 11.00 2.88 -0.52
C HIS A 63 12.27 3.71 -0.69
N TYR A 64 12.17 5.04 -0.81
CA TYR A 64 13.31 5.89 -1.11
C TYR A 64 14.23 6.07 0.11
N PHE A 65 13.67 6.35 1.29
CA PHE A 65 14.47 6.67 2.47
C PHE A 65 14.91 5.43 3.27
N PHE A 66 14.10 4.37 3.30
CA PHE A 66 14.34 3.22 4.18
C PHE A 66 14.76 1.95 3.43
N GLU A 67 14.04 1.54 2.38
CA GLU A 67 14.40 0.33 1.62
C GLU A 67 15.52 0.56 0.61
N LYS A 68 15.61 1.79 0.08
CA LYS A 68 16.49 2.16 -1.04
C LYS A 68 16.32 1.23 -2.26
N ASN A 69 15.08 0.85 -2.55
CA ASN A 69 14.72 0.00 -3.69
C ASN A 69 13.67 0.66 -4.58
N LYS A 70 13.42 0.07 -5.76
CA LYS A 70 12.41 0.57 -6.70
C LYS A 70 11.02 0.06 -6.30
N PRO A 71 10.00 0.93 -6.18
CA PRO A 71 8.62 0.50 -5.89
C PRO A 71 8.09 -0.54 -6.88
N ALA A 72 7.43 -1.58 -6.35
CA ALA A 72 6.87 -2.68 -7.15
C ALA A 72 5.82 -2.22 -8.19
N ALA A 73 5.19 -1.06 -7.93
CA ALA A 73 4.20 -0.45 -8.80
C ALA A 73 4.73 -0.13 -10.21
N PHE A 74 6.05 0.07 -10.36
CA PHE A 74 6.67 0.31 -11.66
C PHE A 74 6.77 -0.96 -12.54
N SER A 75 6.65 -2.15 -11.95
CA SER A 75 6.72 -3.42 -12.68
C SER A 75 5.33 -3.99 -12.96
N ASN A 76 4.46 -4.00 -11.96
CA ASN A 76 3.07 -4.45 -12.10
C ASN A 76 2.17 -3.65 -11.16
N PRO A 77 1.57 -2.54 -11.62
CA PRO A 77 0.86 -1.61 -10.75
C PRO A 77 -0.38 -2.23 -10.09
N ILE A 78 -1.10 -3.09 -10.82
CA ILE A 78 -2.32 -3.75 -10.31
C ILE A 78 -1.97 -4.72 -9.18
N TYR A 79 -0.99 -5.60 -9.40
CA TYR A 79 -0.59 -6.56 -8.37
C TYR A 79 0.09 -5.89 -7.19
N ALA A 80 0.89 -4.84 -7.43
CA ALA A 80 1.46 -4.03 -6.35
C ALA A 80 0.36 -3.44 -5.46
N LYS A 81 -0.68 -2.84 -6.06
CA LYS A 81 -1.80 -2.25 -5.31
C LYS A 81 -2.59 -3.29 -4.52
N LEU A 82 -2.85 -4.46 -5.11
CA LEU A 82 -3.52 -5.56 -4.41
C LEU A 82 -2.67 -6.09 -3.25
N SER A 83 -1.37 -6.26 -3.46
CA SER A 83 -0.44 -6.73 -2.44
C SER A 83 -0.26 -5.74 -1.29
N ASP A 84 -0.34 -4.45 -1.58
CA ASP A 84 -0.33 -3.38 -0.57
C ASP A 84 -1.54 -3.48 0.38
N TRP A 85 -2.75 -3.68 -0.17
CA TRP A 85 -3.94 -3.97 0.63
C TRP A 85 -3.86 -5.31 1.39
N LEU A 86 -3.23 -6.33 0.81
CA LEU A 86 -2.98 -7.60 1.50
C LEU A 86 -2.03 -7.41 2.69
N MET A 87 -0.96 -6.65 2.51
CA MET A 87 -0.01 -6.29 3.56
C MET A 87 -0.72 -5.52 4.68
N PHE A 88 -1.52 -4.52 4.33
CA PHE A 88 -2.33 -3.77 5.31
C PHE A 88 -3.25 -4.69 6.12
N LYS A 89 -4.00 -5.57 5.45
CA LYS A 89 -4.89 -6.55 6.09
C LYS A 89 -4.11 -7.52 6.99
N ASP A 90 -2.98 -8.04 6.53
CA ASP A 90 -2.18 -8.98 7.31
C ASP A 90 -1.57 -8.32 8.55
N ILE A 91 -1.22 -7.02 8.48
CA ILE A 91 -0.82 -6.23 9.64
C ILE A 91 -1.99 -6.06 10.62
N LEU A 92 -3.18 -5.69 10.15
CA LEU A 92 -4.38 -5.56 10.99
C LEU A 92 -4.74 -6.86 11.72
N LEU A 93 -4.58 -8.00 11.04
CA LEU A 93 -4.87 -9.33 11.58
C LEU A 93 -3.71 -9.90 12.42
N GLY A 94 -2.61 -9.15 12.60
CA GLY A 94 -1.44 -9.61 13.35
C GLY A 94 -0.64 -10.74 12.68
N ARG A 95 -0.89 -11.02 11.40
CA ARG A 95 -0.18 -12.05 10.60
C ARG A 95 1.17 -11.56 10.10
N LEU A 96 1.33 -10.25 9.96
CA LEU A 96 2.59 -9.58 9.64
C LEU A 96 2.82 -8.48 10.67
N LYS A 97 4.01 -8.44 11.26
CA LYS A 97 4.36 -7.36 12.19
C LYS A 97 4.99 -6.18 11.46
N ILE A 98 4.72 -4.99 11.95
CA ILE A 98 5.50 -3.82 11.57
C ILE A 98 6.90 -3.94 12.16
N TRP A 99 7.03 -4.30 13.45
CA TRP A 99 8.30 -4.44 14.17
C TRP A 99 8.61 -5.89 14.53
#